data_AF-A0A640WA53-F1
#
_entry.id   AF-A0A640WA53-F1
#
_cell.length_a   1.000
_cell.length_b   1.000
_cell.length_c   1.000
_cell.angle_alpha   90.00
_cell.angle_beta   90.00
_cell.angle_gamma   90.00
#
_symmetry.space_group_name_H-M   'P 1'
#
loop_
_entity.id
_entity.type
_entity.pdbx_description
1 polymer ?
#
loop_
_entity_poly.entity_id
_entity_poly.type
_entity_poly.pdbx_seq_one_letter_code
_entity_poly.pdbx_strand_id
1 'polypeptide(L)'
;MTCKPCKPKKSNIVEEPGKNIKWLDYPSPDENGFGYGKFCYFISCPDSKLPIRDYAREKKLEPHYEKKSYNEYAFCNQRGIRNLKNRGGSYIIFVTKYQGILAEYQDRFYITGWFPIYKWKEIDNLSRREWKRNGEGKVIYKTRIAYKSNNPIFLSIEDSIELCDEIWKKWFGTNLPKNSSLNPPRPQLNYFTKFLEKDSIALNEIKNHFESKSNRNKINEYIREIKNYGKER
;
A
#
# COMPACT_ATOMS: atom_id res chain seq x y z
N MET A 1 -8.39 11.98 -0.47
CA MET A 1 -7.09 12.01 0.22
C MET A 1 -5.99 11.78 -0.81
N THR A 2 -5.32 12.84 -1.25
CA THR A 2 -4.13 12.73 -2.12
C THR A 2 -2.91 12.45 -1.25
N CYS A 3 -2.19 11.37 -1.57
CA CYS A 3 -0.93 11.02 -0.90
C CYS A 3 0.14 12.06 -1.29
N LYS A 4 0.39 13.06 -0.44
CA LYS A 4 1.40 14.10 -0.67
C LYS A 4 2.79 13.48 -1.00
N PRO A 5 3.65 14.16 -1.77
CA PRO A 5 5.00 13.69 -2.06
C PRO A 5 5.74 13.35 -0.78
N CYS A 6 6.42 12.20 -0.76
CA CYS A 6 7.25 11.78 0.37
C CYS A 6 8.58 12.53 0.28
N LYS A 7 8.57 13.86 0.48
CA LYS A 7 9.82 14.63 0.45
C LYS A 7 10.73 14.09 1.57
N PRO A 8 11.92 13.54 1.26
CA PRO A 8 12.90 13.27 2.29
C PRO A 8 13.23 14.62 2.95
N LYS A 9 13.02 14.72 4.26
CA LYS A 9 13.53 15.87 4.99
C LYS A 9 15.05 15.82 4.87
N LYS A 10 15.67 16.90 4.41
CA LYS A 10 17.10 17.11 4.63
C LYS A 10 17.29 17.21 6.15
N SER A 11 17.85 16.17 6.75
CA SER A 11 18.44 16.26 8.09
C SER A 11 19.61 15.31 8.16
N ASN A 12 20.74 15.88 8.57
CA ASN A 12 21.99 15.25 8.96
C ASN A 12 21.80 13.84 9.51
N ILE A 13 22.54 12.88 8.93
CA ILE A 13 22.79 11.50 9.39
C ILE A 13 21.96 11.12 10.63
N VAL A 14 20.69 10.75 10.39
CA VAL A 14 19.88 10.06 11.39
C VAL A 14 19.87 8.61 10.92
N GLU A 15 20.34 7.69 11.76
CA GLU A 15 20.19 6.25 11.53
C GLU A 15 18.79 5.94 10.98
N GLU A 16 18.68 5.06 9.97
CA GLU A 16 17.39 4.71 9.36
C GLU A 16 16.33 4.44 10.46
N PRO A 17 15.26 5.26 10.55
CA PRO A 17 14.33 5.18 11.68
C PRO A 17 13.76 3.78 11.82
N GLY A 18 14.09 3.10 12.93
CA GLY A 18 13.62 1.74 13.22
C GLY A 18 14.51 0.60 12.73
N LYS A 19 15.76 0.87 12.31
CA LYS A 19 16.76 -0.15 11.93
C LYS A 19 17.08 -1.12 13.08
N ASN A 20 17.11 -0.63 14.32
CA ASN A 20 17.45 -1.40 15.52
C ASN A 20 16.21 -1.95 16.26
N ILE A 21 15.01 -1.78 15.71
CA ILE A 21 13.77 -2.25 16.34
C ILE A 21 13.44 -3.66 15.85
N LYS A 22 13.32 -4.60 16.79
CA LYS A 22 12.99 -6.00 16.52
C LYS A 22 11.58 -6.13 15.93
N TRP A 23 11.46 -6.95 14.89
CA TRP A 23 10.16 -7.37 14.37
C TRP A 23 9.51 -8.39 15.31
N LEU A 24 8.26 -8.14 15.68
CA LEU A 24 7.43 -9.03 16.47
C LEU A 24 6.53 -9.86 15.55
N ASP A 25 6.23 -11.09 15.96
CA ASP A 25 5.26 -11.93 15.27
C ASP A 25 3.88 -11.26 15.27
N TYR A 26 3.17 -11.41 14.16
CA TYR A 26 1.82 -10.91 13.98
C TYR A 26 0.82 -12.07 14.09
N PRO A 27 -0.36 -11.87 14.69
CA PRO A 27 -1.37 -12.92 14.81
C PRO A 27 -1.73 -13.55 13.47
N SER A 28 -1.91 -14.87 13.48
CA SER A 28 -2.30 -15.65 12.30
C SER A 28 -3.70 -15.21 11.79
N PRO A 29 -3.95 -15.26 10.47
CA PRO A 29 -5.29 -15.01 9.93
C PRO A 29 -6.40 -15.92 10.50
N ASP A 30 -6.03 -17.10 11.03
CA ASP A 30 -6.97 -18.08 11.58
C ASP A 30 -7.30 -17.83 13.05
N GLU A 31 -6.56 -16.95 13.73
CA GLU A 31 -6.86 -16.56 15.11
C GLU A 31 -8.19 -15.80 15.20
N ASN A 32 -8.88 -15.94 16.34
CA ASN A 32 -10.17 -15.29 16.57
C ASN A 32 -10.03 -13.77 16.48
N GLY A 33 -10.93 -13.13 15.74
CA GLY A 33 -10.90 -11.69 15.48
C GLY A 33 -9.89 -11.25 14.41
N PHE A 34 -9.14 -12.17 13.77
CA PHE A 34 -8.22 -11.87 12.67
C PHE A 34 -8.70 -12.44 11.32
N GLY A 35 -8.04 -12.01 10.24
CA GLY A 35 -8.28 -12.48 8.87
C GLY A 35 -8.83 -11.40 7.93
N TYR A 36 -8.96 -10.16 8.38
CA TYR A 36 -9.52 -9.08 7.58
C TYR A 36 -8.52 -8.56 6.54
N GLY A 37 -9.04 -8.01 5.44
CA GLY A 37 -8.25 -7.37 4.39
C GLY A 37 -8.41 -5.85 4.38
N LYS A 38 -7.46 -5.16 3.75
CA LYS A 38 -7.59 -3.72 3.49
C LYS A 38 -6.98 -3.33 2.17
N PHE A 39 -7.74 -2.57 1.38
CA PHE A 39 -7.20 -1.90 0.21
C PHE A 39 -6.22 -0.80 0.61
N CYS A 40 -5.12 -0.75 -0.13
CA CYS A 40 -4.06 0.22 0.04
C CYS A 40 -3.65 0.76 -1.33
N TYR A 41 -4.10 1.98 -1.61
CA TYR A 41 -3.73 2.66 -2.84
C TYR A 41 -2.26 3.11 -2.83
N PHE A 42 -1.56 2.88 -3.94
CA PHE A 42 -0.27 3.48 -4.23
C PHE A 42 -0.27 4.13 -5.61
N ILE A 43 0.64 5.07 -5.83
CA ILE A 43 0.83 5.74 -7.13
C ILE A 43 1.81 4.89 -7.94
N SER A 44 1.42 4.47 -9.14
CA SER A 44 2.31 3.68 -10.01
C SER A 44 3.27 4.56 -10.81
N CYS A 45 4.46 4.04 -11.07
CA CYS A 45 5.47 4.71 -11.89
C CYS A 45 5.01 4.77 -13.35
N PRO A 46 4.95 5.96 -13.97
CA PRO A 46 4.51 6.09 -15.35
C PRO A 46 5.53 5.62 -16.40
N ASP A 47 6.80 5.53 -16.01
CA ASP A 47 7.90 5.15 -16.89
C ASP A 47 8.20 3.63 -16.84
N SER A 48 7.29 2.85 -16.28
CA SER A 48 7.47 1.42 -15.98
C SER A 48 6.43 0.56 -16.70
N LYS A 49 6.83 -0.64 -17.14
CA LYS A 49 5.87 -1.67 -17.57
C LYS A 49 5.14 -2.27 -16.37
N LEU A 50 5.87 -2.54 -15.29
CA LEU A 50 5.30 -3.15 -14.09
C LEU A 50 4.54 -2.11 -13.25
N PRO A 51 3.46 -2.49 -12.54
CA PRO A 51 2.77 -1.60 -11.61
C PRO A 51 3.56 -1.43 -10.30
N ILE A 52 4.73 -0.82 -10.39
CA ILE A 52 5.61 -0.48 -9.27
C ILE A 52 5.29 0.92 -8.75
N ARG A 53 5.59 1.20 -7.48
CA ARG A 53 5.47 2.54 -6.89
C ARG A 53 6.19 3.60 -7.71
N ASP A 54 5.69 4.84 -7.73
CA ASP A 54 6.37 5.97 -8.37
C ASP A 54 7.56 6.45 -7.51
N TYR A 55 8.68 5.74 -7.65
CA TYR A 55 9.94 6.08 -7.00
C TYR A 55 10.74 7.13 -7.81
N ALA A 56 10.46 7.27 -9.11
CA ALA A 56 11.19 8.10 -10.06
C ALA A 56 10.83 9.60 -9.93
N ARG A 57 9.54 9.90 -10.00
CA ARG A 57 9.01 11.27 -10.05
C ARG A 57 8.57 11.71 -8.65
N GLU A 58 7.76 10.90 -7.99
CA GLU A 58 7.19 11.21 -6.68
C GLU A 58 8.06 10.78 -5.49
N LYS A 59 9.17 10.07 -5.76
CA LYS A 59 10.11 9.55 -4.75
C LYS A 59 9.41 8.73 -3.66
N LYS A 60 8.40 7.94 -4.05
CA LYS A 60 7.67 7.07 -3.12
C LYS A 60 8.57 5.93 -2.64
N LEU A 61 8.63 5.76 -1.32
CA LEU A 61 9.38 4.70 -0.66
C LEU A 61 8.52 3.45 -0.38
N GLU A 62 7.20 3.60 -0.46
CA GLU A 62 6.23 2.56 -0.11
C GLU A 62 5.34 2.22 -1.32
N PRO A 63 4.97 0.95 -1.54
CA PRO A 63 5.34 -0.23 -0.75
C PRO A 63 6.81 -0.61 -0.90
N HIS A 64 7.48 -0.97 0.20
CA HIS A 64 8.92 -1.24 0.19
C HIS A 64 9.22 -2.71 -0.19
N TYR A 65 9.14 -3.00 -1.49
CA TYR A 65 9.33 -4.33 -2.08
C TYR A 65 10.64 -5.00 -1.65
N GLU A 66 11.72 -4.24 -1.59
CA GLU A 66 13.09 -4.68 -1.30
C GLU A 66 13.25 -5.28 0.10
N LYS A 67 12.40 -4.86 1.04
CA LYS A 67 12.36 -5.36 2.43
C LYS A 67 11.10 -6.16 2.71
N LYS A 68 10.22 -6.31 1.71
CA LYS A 68 8.88 -6.89 1.83
C LYS A 68 8.13 -6.26 3.01
N SER A 69 8.20 -4.95 3.14
CA SER A 69 7.60 -4.19 4.24
C SER A 69 6.68 -3.09 3.73
N TYR A 70 5.79 -2.64 4.62
CA TYR A 70 4.91 -1.51 4.36
C TYR A 70 4.87 -0.56 5.56
N ASN A 71 4.93 0.74 5.27
CA ASN A 71 4.91 1.83 6.25
C ASN A 71 6.12 1.81 7.21
N GLU A 72 7.25 1.26 6.74
CA GLU A 72 8.55 1.25 7.44
C GLU A 72 9.38 2.50 7.12
N TYR A 73 9.23 3.07 5.93
CA TYR A 73 10.05 4.18 5.43
C TYR A 73 9.25 5.46 5.24
N ALA A 74 7.93 5.39 5.10
CA ALA A 74 7.05 6.57 5.10
C ALA A 74 5.96 6.51 6.19
N PHE A 75 5.31 7.64 6.49
CA PHE A 75 4.19 7.75 7.45
C PHE A 75 2.82 7.91 6.73
N CYS A 76 2.80 7.72 5.41
CA CYS A 76 1.70 8.18 4.54
C CYS A 76 0.33 7.55 4.84
N ASN A 77 0.28 6.33 5.40
CA ASN A 77 -0.97 5.64 5.71
C ASN A 77 -1.09 5.20 7.19
N GLN A 78 -0.43 5.89 8.13
CA GLN A 78 -0.39 5.46 9.52
C GLN A 78 -1.78 5.29 10.16
N ARG A 79 -2.76 6.18 9.84
CA ARG A 79 -4.14 6.02 10.33
C ARG A 79 -4.79 4.74 9.81
N GLY A 80 -4.64 4.46 8.51
CA GLY A 80 -5.19 3.26 7.90
C GLY A 80 -4.55 1.98 8.42
N ILE A 81 -3.24 2.00 8.68
CA ILE A 81 -2.46 0.88 9.22
C ILE A 81 -2.78 0.63 10.69
N ARG A 82 -2.90 1.66 11.53
CA ARG A 82 -3.40 1.48 12.91
C ARG A 82 -4.80 0.89 12.94
N ASN A 83 -5.70 1.40 12.09
CA ASN A 83 -7.04 0.84 11.96
C ASN A 83 -7.02 -0.61 11.48
N LEU A 84 -6.00 -1.00 10.69
CA LEU A 84 -5.83 -2.39 10.24
C LEU A 84 -5.57 -3.30 11.43
N LYS A 85 -4.59 -2.95 12.27
CA LYS A 85 -4.30 -3.68 13.51
C LYS A 85 -5.54 -3.81 14.39
N ASN A 86 -6.23 -2.70 14.64
CA ASN A 86 -7.37 -2.65 15.56
C ASN A 86 -8.59 -3.46 15.09
N ARG A 87 -8.65 -3.78 13.79
CA ARG A 87 -9.74 -4.58 13.19
C ARG A 87 -9.30 -6.01 12.87
N GLY A 88 -8.16 -6.46 13.40
CA GLY A 88 -7.64 -7.81 13.11
C GLY A 88 -7.29 -8.03 11.64
N GLY A 89 -6.80 -6.99 10.97
CA GLY A 89 -6.36 -7.09 9.60
C GLY A 89 -5.13 -7.95 9.46
N SER A 90 -5.20 -8.93 8.55
CA SER A 90 -4.12 -9.87 8.23
C SER A 90 -3.57 -9.66 6.82
N TYR A 91 -4.27 -8.90 5.98
CA TYR A 91 -3.89 -8.70 4.58
C TYR A 91 -3.91 -7.22 4.17
N ILE A 92 -2.84 -6.79 3.50
CA ILE A 92 -2.81 -5.53 2.75
C ILE A 92 -2.95 -5.87 1.27
N ILE A 93 -3.89 -5.22 0.60
CA ILE A 93 -4.20 -5.47 -0.81
C ILE A 93 -3.86 -4.20 -1.58
N PHE A 94 -2.82 -4.27 -2.40
CA PHE A 94 -2.30 -3.11 -3.10
C PHE A 94 -3.08 -2.83 -4.37
N VAL A 95 -3.56 -1.60 -4.45
CA VAL A 95 -4.35 -1.10 -5.57
C VAL A 95 -3.63 0.08 -6.20
N THR A 96 -3.67 0.18 -7.53
CA THR A 96 -3.15 1.35 -8.24
C THR A 96 -4.08 1.76 -9.37
N LYS A 97 -4.01 3.03 -9.75
CA LYS A 97 -4.42 3.47 -11.08
C LYS A 97 -3.18 3.29 -11.96
N TYR A 98 -3.23 2.42 -12.96
CA TYR A 98 -2.05 2.14 -13.76
C TYR A 98 -1.71 3.35 -14.63
N GLN A 99 -0.47 3.83 -14.52
CA GLN A 99 0.05 4.96 -15.30
C GLN A 99 1.23 4.58 -16.19
N GLY A 100 1.60 3.30 -16.19
CA GLY A 100 2.79 2.79 -16.88
C GLY A 100 2.68 2.79 -18.40
N ILE A 101 3.68 2.24 -19.08
CA ILE A 101 3.88 2.40 -20.52
C ILE A 101 2.89 1.62 -21.41
N LEU A 102 2.15 0.66 -20.85
CA LEU A 102 1.20 -0.15 -21.60
C LEU A 102 -0.15 0.57 -21.76
N ALA A 103 -0.35 1.21 -22.91
CA ALA A 103 -1.49 2.10 -23.17
C ALA A 103 -2.88 1.46 -22.92
N GLU A 104 -3.06 0.18 -23.26
CA GLU A 104 -4.34 -0.54 -23.10
C GLU A 104 -4.80 -0.72 -21.64
N TYR A 105 -3.87 -0.58 -20.68
CA TYR A 105 -4.14 -0.66 -19.25
C TYR A 105 -4.14 0.71 -18.56
N GLN A 106 -3.75 1.78 -19.25
CA GLN A 106 -3.61 3.09 -18.65
C GLN A 106 -4.94 3.62 -18.09
N ASP A 107 -4.83 4.38 -17.00
CA ASP A 107 -5.93 5.07 -16.33
C ASP A 107 -7.06 4.18 -15.78
N ARG A 108 -6.85 2.86 -15.74
CA ARG A 108 -7.73 1.87 -15.12
C ARG A 108 -7.19 1.45 -13.75
N PHE A 109 -8.06 0.92 -12.89
CA PHE A 109 -7.70 0.52 -11.53
C PHE A 109 -7.45 -0.98 -11.44
N TYR A 110 -6.37 -1.36 -10.77
CA TYR A 110 -5.97 -2.75 -10.64
C TYR A 110 -5.55 -3.09 -9.22
N ILE A 111 -5.92 -4.29 -8.77
CA ILE A 111 -5.28 -4.95 -7.63
C ILE A 111 -4.06 -5.68 -8.14
N THR A 112 -2.88 -5.23 -7.70
CA THR A 112 -1.60 -5.71 -8.24
C THR A 112 -0.74 -6.41 -7.19
N GLY A 113 -1.13 -6.33 -5.91
CA GLY A 113 -0.36 -6.92 -4.83
C GLY A 113 -1.22 -7.53 -3.72
N TRP A 114 -0.83 -8.72 -3.30
CA TRP A 114 -1.31 -9.44 -2.13
C TRP A 114 -0.20 -9.50 -1.09
N PHE A 115 -0.47 -8.98 0.10
CA PHE A 115 0.52 -8.86 1.17
C PHE A 115 -0.01 -9.43 2.47
N PRO A 116 0.21 -10.73 2.72
CA PRO A 116 -0.09 -11.34 4.01
C PRO A 116 0.88 -10.83 5.08
N ILE A 117 0.35 -10.32 6.18
CA ILE A 117 1.13 -9.79 7.29
C ILE A 117 1.59 -10.96 8.15
N TYR A 118 2.90 -11.06 8.40
CA TYR A 118 3.46 -12.07 9.31
C TYR A 118 4.21 -11.46 10.49
N LYS A 119 4.69 -10.22 10.35
CA LYS A 119 5.40 -9.50 11.40
C LYS A 119 5.02 -8.03 11.41
N TRP A 120 5.21 -7.41 12.56
CA TRP A 120 4.98 -5.99 12.76
C TRP A 120 6.01 -5.39 13.71
N LYS A 121 6.15 -4.07 13.68
CA LYS A 121 6.92 -3.31 14.69
C LYS A 121 6.36 -1.92 14.88
N GLU A 122 6.60 -1.38 16.08
CA GLU A 122 6.35 0.01 16.40
C GLU A 122 7.64 0.81 16.28
N ILE A 123 7.63 1.89 15.52
CA ILE A 123 8.76 2.76 15.26
C ILE A 123 8.48 4.11 15.90
N ASP A 124 9.11 4.36 17.05
CA ASP A 124 9.03 5.63 17.76
C ASP A 124 10.07 6.59 17.20
N ASN A 125 9.71 7.48 16.26
CA ASN A 125 10.73 8.39 15.70
C ASN A 125 10.25 9.68 15.04
N LEU A 126 9.00 10.11 15.24
CA LEU A 126 8.56 11.40 14.68
C LEU A 126 8.12 12.33 15.79
N SER A 127 9.04 13.19 16.22
CA SER A 127 8.68 14.43 16.90
C SER A 127 8.03 15.37 15.87
N ARG A 128 6.75 15.66 16.07
CA ARG A 128 6.11 16.83 15.43
C ARG A 128 6.02 17.91 16.50
N ARG A 129 6.57 19.09 16.23
CA ARG A 129 6.19 20.29 16.97
C ARG A 129 4.79 20.64 16.52
N GLU A 130 3.80 20.38 17.37
CA GLU A 130 2.48 20.96 17.22
C GLU A 130 2.49 22.30 17.97
N TRP A 131 2.24 23.37 17.22
CA TRP A 131 2.07 24.70 17.79
C TRP A 131 0.62 24.81 18.24
N LYS A 132 0.41 25.02 19.54
CA LYS A 132 -0.89 25.46 20.04
C LYS A 132 -1.16 26.89 19.55
N ARG A 133 -2.44 27.28 19.49
CA ARG A 133 -2.88 28.65 19.13
C ARG A 133 -2.24 29.76 19.99
N ASN A 134 -1.77 29.44 21.19
CA ASN A 134 -1.08 30.36 22.12
C ASN A 134 0.45 30.45 21.90
N GLY A 135 1.00 29.87 20.83
CA GLY A 135 2.44 29.93 20.55
C GLY A 135 3.30 28.93 21.32
N GLU A 136 2.73 28.07 22.18
CA GLU A 136 3.48 26.99 22.82
C GLU A 136 3.67 25.80 21.86
N GLY A 137 4.92 25.41 21.64
CA GLY A 137 5.25 24.19 20.90
C GLY A 137 5.26 22.97 21.81
N LYS A 138 4.33 22.02 21.63
CA LYS A 138 4.40 20.69 22.26
C LYS A 138 5.12 19.73 21.32
N VAL A 139 6.15 19.05 21.81
CA VAL A 139 6.74 17.91 21.12
C VAL A 139 5.81 16.71 21.32
N ILE A 140 5.20 16.25 20.24
CA ILE A 140 4.40 15.01 20.25
C ILE A 140 5.20 13.93 19.56
N TYR A 141 5.47 12.86 20.30
CA TYR A 141 6.02 11.63 19.76
C TYR A 141 4.89 10.86 19.08
N LYS A 142 5.04 10.58 17.78
CA LYS A 142 4.13 9.68 17.07
C LYS A 142 4.83 8.38 16.74
N THR A 143 4.28 7.30 17.29
CA THR A 143 4.66 5.93 16.94
C THR A 143 4.12 5.57 15.55
N ARG A 144 4.96 4.96 14.73
CA ARG A 144 4.58 4.41 13.43
C ARG A 144 4.46 2.90 13.53
N ILE A 145 3.46 2.30 12.88
CA ILE A 145 3.34 0.84 12.81
C ILE A 145 3.81 0.44 11.42
N ALA A 146 4.75 -0.49 11.36
CA ALA A 146 5.19 -1.08 10.11
C ALA A 146 4.80 -2.55 10.08
N TYR A 147 4.52 -3.05 8.88
CA TYR A 147 4.22 -4.46 8.63
C TYR A 147 5.25 -5.08 7.73
N LYS A 148 5.43 -6.39 7.88
CA LYS A 148 6.27 -7.20 7.02
C LYS A 148 5.49 -8.38 6.49
N SER A 149 5.80 -8.78 5.27
CA SER A 149 5.30 -10.00 4.63
C SER A 149 6.45 -10.97 4.37
N ASN A 150 6.19 -12.27 4.53
CA ASN A 150 7.16 -13.30 4.18
C ASN A 150 7.09 -13.58 2.66
N ASN A 151 5.84 -13.77 2.20
CA ASN A 151 5.51 -14.18 0.83
C ASN A 151 4.51 -13.20 0.18
N PRO A 152 4.90 -11.92 -0.03
CA PRO A 152 4.06 -11.03 -0.80
C PRO A 152 4.06 -11.45 -2.27
N ILE A 153 2.91 -11.34 -2.93
CA ILE A 153 2.74 -11.63 -4.35
C ILE A 153 2.40 -10.33 -5.05
N PHE A 154 3.23 -9.93 -6.02
CA PHE A 154 2.95 -8.81 -6.90
C PHE A 154 2.91 -9.31 -8.33
N LEU A 155 1.93 -8.90 -9.11
CA LEU A 155 1.73 -9.41 -10.47
C LEU A 155 2.02 -8.33 -11.50
N SER A 156 2.28 -8.73 -12.74
CA SER A 156 2.25 -7.79 -13.84
C SER A 156 0.83 -7.25 -14.05
N ILE A 157 0.66 -6.20 -14.84
CA ILE A 157 -0.65 -5.60 -15.01
C ILE A 157 -1.62 -6.55 -15.72
N GLU A 158 -1.11 -7.37 -16.64
CA GLU A 158 -1.86 -8.35 -17.43
C GLU A 158 -2.42 -9.48 -16.55
N ASP A 159 -1.70 -9.84 -15.49
CA ASP A 159 -2.09 -10.88 -14.55
C ASP A 159 -2.93 -10.35 -13.36
N SER A 160 -3.05 -9.02 -13.22
CA SER A 160 -3.73 -8.36 -12.11
C SER A 160 -5.26 -8.41 -12.22
N ILE A 161 -5.97 -8.13 -11.13
CA ILE A 161 -7.43 -7.99 -11.16
C ILE A 161 -7.77 -6.55 -11.52
N GLU A 162 -8.51 -6.34 -12.60
CA GLU A 162 -9.08 -5.04 -12.89
C GLU A 162 -10.31 -4.74 -12.02
N LEU A 163 -10.33 -3.55 -11.43
CA LEU A 163 -11.48 -3.03 -10.71
C LEU A 163 -12.35 -2.21 -11.66
N CYS A 164 -13.31 -2.90 -12.29
CA CYS A 164 -14.37 -2.32 -13.09
C CYS A 164 -15.72 -2.37 -12.37
N ASP A 165 -16.78 -1.78 -12.97
CA ASP A 165 -18.13 -1.77 -12.39
C ASP A 165 -18.68 -3.20 -12.18
N GLU A 166 -18.34 -4.16 -13.06
CA GLU A 166 -18.76 -5.56 -12.94
C GLU A 166 -18.18 -6.23 -11.68
N ILE A 167 -16.85 -6.20 -11.52
CA ILE A 167 -16.17 -6.76 -10.35
C ILE A 167 -16.61 -6.06 -9.06
N TRP A 168 -16.74 -4.72 -9.10
CA TRP A 168 -17.15 -3.97 -7.91
C TRP A 168 -18.59 -4.28 -7.50
N LYS A 169 -19.50 -4.44 -8.47
CA LYS A 169 -20.89 -4.81 -8.21
C LYS A 169 -21.00 -6.22 -7.67
N LYS A 170 -20.22 -7.16 -8.20
CA LYS A 170 -20.12 -8.52 -7.66
C LYS A 170 -19.69 -8.53 -6.20
N TRP A 171 -18.71 -7.73 -5.84
CA TRP A 171 -18.12 -7.72 -4.50
C TRP A 171 -18.89 -6.90 -3.46
N PHE A 172 -19.56 -5.82 -3.89
CA PHE A 172 -20.11 -4.81 -2.98
C PHE A 172 -21.53 -4.37 -3.32
N GLY A 173 -22.20 -4.99 -4.28
CA GLY A 173 -23.58 -4.69 -4.67
C GLY A 173 -23.78 -3.30 -5.29
N THR A 174 -22.71 -2.57 -5.60
CA THR A 174 -22.76 -1.19 -6.08
C THR A 174 -21.80 -1.00 -7.26
N ASN A 175 -21.97 0.05 -8.05
CA ASN A 175 -20.99 0.40 -9.09
C ASN A 175 -19.70 0.95 -8.45
N LEU A 176 -18.60 0.93 -9.20
CA LEU A 176 -17.35 1.54 -8.77
C LEU A 176 -17.59 3.03 -8.50
N PRO A 177 -17.36 3.52 -7.28
CA PRO A 177 -17.72 4.89 -6.94
C PRO A 177 -16.94 5.92 -7.75
N LYS A 178 -17.66 6.78 -8.45
CA LYS A 178 -17.11 7.86 -9.27
C LYS A 178 -17.27 9.20 -8.54
N ASN A 179 -16.35 10.13 -8.80
CA ASN A 179 -16.43 11.50 -8.33
C ASN A 179 -17.31 12.25 -9.31
N SER A 180 -18.58 12.44 -8.97
CA SER A 180 -19.56 13.15 -9.79
C SER A 180 -19.23 14.62 -10.01
N SER A 181 -18.37 15.20 -9.16
CA SER A 181 -17.89 16.59 -9.32
C SER A 181 -16.82 16.77 -10.41
N LEU A 182 -16.32 15.68 -11.01
CA LEU A 182 -15.40 15.74 -12.15
C LEU A 182 -16.14 15.46 -13.44
N ASN A 183 -15.77 16.14 -14.53
CA ASN A 183 -16.27 15.87 -15.87
C ASN A 183 -15.11 15.43 -16.79
N PRO A 184 -15.07 14.16 -17.26
CA PRO A 184 -15.98 13.07 -16.93
C PRO A 184 -15.77 12.55 -15.48
N PRO A 185 -16.80 11.92 -14.86
CA PRO A 185 -16.68 11.36 -13.52
C PRO A 185 -15.56 10.31 -13.44
N ARG A 186 -14.65 10.46 -12.46
CA ARG A 186 -13.49 9.55 -12.28
C ARG A 186 -13.59 8.77 -10.97
N PRO A 187 -13.11 7.51 -10.87
CA PRO A 187 -13.20 6.76 -9.64
C PRO A 187 -12.58 7.48 -8.43
N GLN A 188 -13.26 7.40 -7.29
CA GLN A 188 -12.83 8.08 -6.06
C GLN A 188 -11.76 7.28 -5.32
N LEU A 189 -10.55 7.83 -5.23
CA LEU A 189 -9.40 7.19 -4.56
C LEU A 189 -9.66 6.81 -3.08
N ASN A 190 -10.58 7.50 -2.41
CA ASN A 190 -10.90 7.23 -1.00
C ASN A 190 -11.47 5.81 -0.80
N TYR A 191 -12.10 5.21 -1.82
CA TYR A 191 -12.66 3.86 -1.71
C TYR A 191 -11.59 2.77 -1.71
N PHE A 192 -10.40 3.05 -2.23
CA PHE A 192 -9.22 2.16 -2.11
C PHE A 192 -8.55 2.26 -0.74
N THR A 193 -9.31 2.67 0.28
CA THR A 193 -8.97 2.55 1.70
C THR A 193 -9.95 1.63 2.45
N LYS A 194 -10.91 1.02 1.73
CA LYS A 194 -11.95 0.14 2.25
C LYS A 194 -11.36 -1.09 2.95
N PHE A 195 -12.05 -1.54 3.98
CA PHE A 195 -11.80 -2.79 4.69
C PHE A 195 -12.62 -3.92 4.08
N LEU A 196 -12.04 -5.11 4.04
CA LEU A 196 -12.69 -6.33 3.58
C LEU A 196 -12.86 -7.26 4.78
N GLU A 197 -14.08 -7.73 4.97
CA GLU A 197 -14.42 -8.73 5.98
C GLU A 197 -13.73 -10.07 5.65
N LYS A 198 -13.36 -10.83 6.68
CA LYS A 198 -12.61 -12.11 6.57
C LYS A 198 -13.23 -13.07 5.54
N ASP A 199 -14.55 -13.23 5.58
CA ASP A 199 -15.27 -14.20 4.75
C ASP A 199 -15.98 -13.54 3.55
N SER A 200 -15.61 -12.30 3.21
CA SER A 200 -16.20 -11.61 2.07
C SER A 200 -15.82 -12.25 0.74
N ILE A 201 -16.76 -12.26 -0.20
CA ILE A 201 -16.54 -12.71 -1.59
C ILE A 201 -15.31 -12.02 -2.18
N ALA A 202 -15.17 -10.71 -1.97
CA ALA A 202 -14.04 -9.92 -2.44
C ALA A 202 -12.69 -10.46 -1.94
N LEU A 203 -12.57 -10.67 -0.63
CA LEU A 203 -11.30 -11.11 -0.04
C LEU A 203 -10.93 -12.52 -0.50
N ASN A 204 -11.90 -13.43 -0.56
CA ASN A 204 -11.69 -14.80 -1.02
C ASN A 204 -11.26 -14.86 -2.49
N GLU A 205 -11.92 -14.11 -3.38
CA GLU A 205 -11.55 -14.07 -4.79
C GLU A 205 -10.16 -13.46 -5.02
N ILE A 206 -9.84 -12.38 -4.30
CA ILE A 206 -8.51 -11.78 -4.35
C ILE A 206 -7.46 -12.79 -3.88
N LYS A 207 -7.68 -13.43 -2.72
CA LYS A 207 -6.76 -14.45 -2.19
C LYS A 207 -6.52 -15.56 -3.21
N ASN A 208 -7.59 -16.18 -3.71
CA ASN A 208 -7.51 -17.29 -4.67
C ASN A 208 -6.81 -16.90 -5.98
N HIS A 209 -7.08 -15.70 -6.51
CA HIS A 209 -6.42 -15.19 -7.71
C HIS A 209 -4.91 -15.05 -7.53
N PHE A 210 -4.47 -14.49 -6.40
CA PHE A 210 -3.04 -14.32 -6.14
C PHE A 210 -2.34 -15.63 -5.79
N GLU A 211 -3.00 -16.53 -5.04
CA GLU A 211 -2.44 -17.84 -4.70
C GLU A 211 -2.27 -18.74 -5.95
N SER A 212 -3.28 -18.77 -6.82
CA SER A 212 -3.21 -19.52 -8.10
C SER A 212 -2.17 -18.97 -9.08
N LYS A 213 -1.76 -17.70 -8.92
CA LYS A 213 -0.72 -17.03 -9.72
C LYS A 213 0.59 -16.84 -8.96
N SER A 214 0.79 -17.54 -7.84
CA SER A 214 2.00 -17.43 -7.02
C SER A 214 3.29 -17.73 -7.80
N ASN A 215 3.24 -18.62 -8.78
CA ASN A 215 4.35 -18.92 -9.70
C ASN A 215 4.67 -17.77 -10.68
N ARG A 216 3.77 -16.80 -10.86
CA ARG A 216 3.97 -15.60 -11.69
C ARG A 216 4.38 -14.36 -10.88
N ASN A 217 4.70 -14.53 -9.60
CA ASN A 217 5.08 -13.44 -8.72
C ASN A 217 6.27 -12.64 -9.27
N LYS A 218 6.04 -11.34 -9.48
CA LYS A 218 6.97 -10.37 -10.05
C LYS A 218 7.78 -9.56 -9.05
N ILE A 219 7.74 -9.90 -7.75
CA ILE A 219 8.42 -9.13 -6.70
C ILE A 219 9.92 -8.90 -6.98
N ASN A 220 10.61 -9.86 -7.61
CA ASN A 220 12.03 -9.71 -7.94
C ASN A 220 12.25 -8.79 -9.14
N GLU A 221 11.41 -8.85 -10.17
CA GLU A 221 11.44 -7.88 -11.27
C GLU A 221 11.12 -6.46 -10.77
N TYR A 222 10.16 -6.32 -9.86
CA TYR A 222 9.85 -5.05 -9.20
C TYR A 222 11.09 -4.45 -8.53
N ILE A 223 11.80 -5.25 -7.74
CA ILE A 223 13.03 -4.83 -7.05
C ILE A 223 14.13 -4.45 -8.06
N ARG A 224 14.27 -5.22 -9.14
CA ARG A 224 15.28 -4.96 -10.17
C ARG A 224 15.02 -3.63 -10.88
N GLU A 225 13.78 -3.37 -11.27
CA GLU A 225 13.40 -2.15 -11.99
C GLU A 225 13.68 -0.89 -11.16
N ILE A 226 13.35 -0.92 -9.86
CA ILE A 226 13.64 0.20 -8.96
C ILE A 226 15.14 0.42 -8.77
N LYS A 227 15.93 -0.65 -8.66
CA LYS A 227 17.39 -0.55 -8.53
C LYS A 227 18.07 -0.01 -9.78
N ASN A 228 17.59 -0.37 -10.97
CA ASN A 228 18.20 0.05 -12.23
C ASN A 228 18.09 1.56 -12.43
N TYR A 229 16.95 2.15 -12.12
CA TYR A 229 16.79 3.60 -12.22
C TYR A 229 17.67 4.39 -11.23
N GLY A 230 18.05 3.78 -10.10
CA GLY A 230 19.01 4.36 -9.17
C GLY A 230 20.44 4.45 -9.71
N LYS A 231 20.77 3.74 -10.80
CA LYS A 231 22.10 3.69 -11.42
C LYS A 231 22.26 4.60 -12.65
N GLU A 232 21.16 5.06 -13.24
CA GLU A 232 21.16 5.93 -14.44
C GLU A 232 21.25 7.43 -14.09
N ARG A 233 21.70 7.76 -12.88
CA ARG A 233 21.93 9.13 -12.36
C ARG A 233 23.25 9.19 -11.62
#